data_AF-A0A9N9P331-F1
#
_entry.id   AF-A0A9N9P331-F1
#
_cell.length_a   1.000
_cell.length_b   1.000
_cell.length_c   1.000
_cell.angle_alpha   90.00
_cell.angle_beta   90.00
_cell.angle_gamma   90.00
#
_symmetry.space_group_name_H-M   'P 1'
#
loop_
_entity.id
_entity.type
_entity.pdbx_description
1 polymer ?
#
loop_
_entity_poly.entity_id
_entity_poly.type
_entity_poly.pdbx_seq_one_letter_code
_entity_poly.pdbx_strand_id
1 'polypeptide(L)'
;QNIGPNGKYLDVHFEHRFVDGTSNPYLVFSALIASGVDGIKKGMQLTTHPILDNPASLNNEEHIKQGVTDRMPDSLSDALKVLREDKILIDAL
;
A
#
# COMPACT_ATOMS: atom_id res chain seq x y z
N GLN A 1 13.42 -9.61 21.47
CA GLN A 1 14.34 -10.63 20.94
C GLN A 1 14.00 -10.80 19.46
N ASN A 2 14.70 -10.11 18.54
CA ASN A 2 14.42 -10.12 17.10
C ASN A 2 15.54 -10.85 16.33
N ILE A 3 15.82 -12.09 16.72
CA ILE A 3 16.84 -12.90 16.08
C ILE A 3 16.10 -14.05 15.39
N GLY A 4 16.20 -14.11 14.07
CA GLY A 4 15.64 -15.20 13.26
C GLY A 4 16.40 -16.52 13.45
N PRO A 5 15.90 -17.63 12.89
CA PRO A 5 16.40 -18.99 13.15
C PRO A 5 17.89 -19.23 12.84
N ASN A 6 18.56 -18.30 12.16
CA ASN A 6 19.98 -18.38 11.78
C ASN A 6 20.87 -17.32 12.46
N GLY A 7 20.45 -16.72 13.58
CA GLY A 7 21.25 -15.70 14.27
C GLY A 7 21.30 -14.34 13.56
N LYS A 8 20.58 -14.19 12.44
CA LYS A 8 20.42 -12.93 11.70
C LYS A 8 19.17 -12.20 12.21
N TYR A 9 19.20 -10.87 12.17
CA TYR A 9 17.98 -10.08 12.36
C TYR A 9 16.90 -10.56 11.38
N LEU A 10 15.64 -10.61 11.83
CA LEU A 10 14.54 -10.83 10.90
C LEU A 10 14.56 -9.69 9.87
N ASP A 11 14.81 -10.05 8.62
CA ASP A 11 14.60 -9.17 7.48
C ASP A 11 13.08 -9.02 7.29
N VAL A 12 12.51 -7.99 7.90
CA VAL A 12 11.09 -7.67 7.80
C VAL A 12 10.95 -6.48 6.87
N HIS A 13 10.43 -6.71 5.67
CA HIS A 13 10.15 -5.68 4.70
C HIS A 13 8.78 -5.90 4.05
N PHE A 14 8.17 -4.82 3.59
CA PHE A 14 6.99 -4.84 2.74
C PHE A 14 7.41 -4.60 1.29
N GLU A 15 6.95 -5.48 0.40
CA GLU A 15 7.15 -5.32 -1.04
C GLU A 15 5.92 -4.67 -1.67
N HIS A 16 6.09 -3.49 -2.26
CA HIS A 16 5.02 -2.78 -2.97
C HIS A 16 5.19 -3.01 -4.48
N ARG A 17 4.27 -3.77 -5.10
CA ARG A 17 4.37 -4.21 -6.51
C ARG A 17 3.64 -3.33 -7.53
N PHE A 18 2.98 -2.25 -7.09
CA PHE A 18 2.19 -1.37 -7.97
C PHE A 18 2.98 -0.22 -8.61
N VAL A 19 4.28 -0.09 -8.28
CA VAL A 19 5.15 0.97 -8.83
C VAL A 19 5.83 0.47 -10.10
N ASP A 20 5.84 1.29 -11.14
CA ASP A 20 6.51 0.99 -12.42
C ASP A 20 7.66 1.97 -12.74
N GLY A 21 8.42 1.64 -13.80
CA GLY A 21 9.61 2.39 -14.22
C GLY A 21 9.34 3.77 -14.85
N THR A 22 8.08 4.16 -15.03
CA THR A 22 7.71 5.51 -15.50
C THR A 22 7.59 6.52 -14.35
N SER A 23 7.54 6.03 -13.12
CA SER A 23 7.37 6.84 -11.91
C SER A 23 8.66 7.57 -11.52
N ASN A 24 8.52 8.74 -10.89
CA ASN A 24 9.66 9.41 -10.26
C ASN A 24 9.95 8.73 -8.90
N PRO A 25 11.13 8.08 -8.72
CA PRO A 25 11.43 7.33 -7.50
C PRO A 25 11.42 8.20 -6.24
N TYR A 26 11.77 9.49 -6.35
CA TYR A 26 11.73 10.41 -5.22
C TYR A 26 10.29 10.65 -4.76
N LEU A 27 9.36 10.89 -5.69
CA LEU A 27 7.95 11.08 -5.34
C LEU A 27 7.33 9.81 -4.77
N VAL A 28 7.67 8.64 -5.32
CA VAL A 28 7.20 7.35 -4.80
C VAL A 28 7.65 7.15 -3.35
N PHE A 29 8.94 7.34 -3.05
CA PHE A 29 9.43 7.15 -1.68
C PHE A 29 8.88 8.19 -0.71
N SER A 30 8.76 9.46 -1.12
CA SER A 30 8.11 10.50 -0.30
C SER A 30 6.68 10.11 0.05
N ALA A 31 5.87 9.68 -0.93
CA ALA A 31 4.49 9.27 -0.71
C ALA A 31 4.38 8.02 0.21
N LEU A 32 5.21 7.00 -0.03
CA LEU A 32 5.20 5.76 0.78
C LEU A 32 5.62 6.03 2.23
N ILE A 33 6.65 6.84 2.45
CA ILE A 33 7.09 7.19 3.81
C ILE A 33 6.03 8.06 4.51
N ALA A 34 5.48 9.06 3.82
CA ALA A 34 4.45 9.94 4.37
C ALA A 34 3.21 9.16 4.81
N SER A 35 2.67 8.31 3.94
CA SER A 35 1.52 7.44 4.22
C SER A 35 1.81 6.44 5.35
N GLY A 36 2.99 5.81 5.36
CA GLY A 36 3.40 4.90 6.43
C GLY A 36 3.49 5.59 7.80
N VAL A 37 4.10 6.78 7.85
CA VAL A 37 4.18 7.59 9.08
C VAL A 37 2.79 8.03 9.54
N ASP A 38 1.91 8.41 8.63
CA ASP A 38 0.52 8.77 8.95
C ASP A 38 -0.24 7.59 9.57
N GLY A 39 -0.14 6.41 8.96
CA GLY A 39 -0.76 5.18 9.49
C GLY A 39 -0.28 4.82 10.89
N ILE A 40 1.05 4.91 11.15
CA ILE A 40 1.62 4.67 12.48
C ILE A 40 1.10 5.70 13.50
N LYS A 41 1.11 6.99 13.15
CA LYS A 41 0.66 8.07 14.04
C LYS A 41 -0.81 7.93 14.42
N LYS A 42 -1.64 7.49 13.48
CA LYS A 42 -3.09 7.30 13.68
C LYS A 42 -3.44 5.93 14.28
N GLY A 43 -2.48 5.01 14.42
CA GLY A 43 -2.74 3.65 14.87
C GLY A 43 -3.70 2.91 13.95
N MET A 44 -3.57 3.10 12.64
CA MET A 44 -4.44 2.46 11.66
C MET A 44 -4.23 0.94 11.67
N GLN A 45 -5.35 0.21 11.75
CA GLN A 45 -5.35 -1.24 11.68
C GLN A 45 -5.47 -1.68 10.22
N LEU A 46 -4.70 -2.71 9.84
CA LEU A 46 -4.88 -3.36 8.55
C LEU A 46 -6.23 -4.07 8.52
N THR A 47 -7.11 -3.65 7.63
CA THR A 47 -8.47 -4.18 7.49
C THR A 47 -8.56 -5.32 6.47
N THR A 48 -7.52 -5.52 5.66
CA THR A 48 -7.45 -6.58 4.67
C THR A 48 -6.86 -7.86 5.24
N HIS A 49 -7.37 -8.99 4.77
CA HIS A 49 -6.83 -10.31 5.07
C HIS A 49 -5.81 -10.73 4.00
N PRO A 50 -4.78 -11.53 4.35
CA PRO A 50 -3.86 -12.06 3.37
C PRO A 50 -4.60 -12.90 2.31
N ILE A 51 -4.50 -12.48 1.06
CA ILE A 51 -5.00 -13.26 -0.08
C ILE A 51 -3.89 -14.24 -0.46
N LEU A 52 -4.15 -15.54 -0.29
CA LEU A 52 -3.19 -16.61 -0.58
C LEU A 52 -3.31 -17.14 -2.02
N ASP A 53 -4.45 -16.92 -2.66
CA ASP A 53 -4.70 -17.24 -4.07
C ASP A 53 -4.28 -16.09 -4.99
N ASN A 54 -4.39 -16.29 -6.30
CA ASN A 54 -4.20 -15.21 -7.26
C ASN A 54 -5.31 -14.13 -7.06
N PRO A 55 -4.99 -12.88 -6.70
CA PRO A 55 -6.00 -11.85 -6.51
C PRO A 55 -6.81 -11.58 -7.78
N ALA A 56 -6.24 -11.79 -8.97
CA ALA A 56 -6.92 -11.53 -10.24
C ALA A 56 -7.97 -12.59 -10.61
N SER A 57 -7.98 -13.76 -9.95
CA SER A 57 -9.01 -14.79 -10.18
C SER A 57 -10.23 -14.65 -9.27
N LEU A 58 -10.17 -13.78 -8.27
CA LEU A 58 -11.28 -13.56 -7.34
C LEU A 58 -12.38 -12.72 -7.99
N ASN A 59 -13.63 -13.03 -7.68
CA ASN A 59 -14.75 -12.15 -8.00
C ASN A 59 -14.90 -11.03 -6.96
N ASN A 60 -15.78 -10.08 -7.22
CA ASN A 60 -15.97 -8.92 -6.34
C ASN A 60 -16.44 -9.31 -4.93
N GLU A 61 -17.29 -10.33 -4.78
CA GLU A 61 -17.76 -10.77 -3.46
C GLU A 61 -16.62 -11.38 -2.64
N GLU A 62 -15.72 -12.10 -3.30
CA GLU A 62 -14.53 -12.68 -2.67
C GLU A 62 -13.54 -11.60 -2.26
N HIS A 63 -13.32 -10.57 -3.09
CA HIS A 63 -12.50 -9.42 -2.72
C HIS A 63 -13.03 -8.70 -1.47
N ILE A 64 -14.34 -8.45 -1.42
CA ILE A 64 -14.99 -7.79 -0.28
C ILE A 64 -14.85 -8.65 0.99
N LYS A 65 -15.01 -9.98 0.89
CA LYS A 65 -14.77 -10.91 2.01
C LYS A 65 -13.34 -10.86 2.55
N GLN A 66 -12.37 -10.50 1.72
CA GLN A 66 -10.96 -10.32 2.10
C GLN A 66 -10.64 -8.87 2.55
N GLY A 67 -11.65 -8.00 2.66
CA GLY A 67 -11.49 -6.60 3.06
C GLY A 67 -11.03 -5.67 1.93
N VAL A 68 -11.00 -6.15 0.68
CA VAL A 68 -10.68 -5.32 -0.50
C VAL A 68 -11.97 -4.72 -1.03
N THR A 69 -12.32 -3.54 -0.52
CA THR A 69 -13.57 -2.82 -0.86
C THR A 69 -13.38 -1.84 -2.01
N ASP A 70 -12.17 -1.34 -2.19
CA ASP A 70 -11.85 -0.27 -3.14
C ASP A 70 -10.85 -0.75 -4.18
N ARG A 71 -11.02 -0.27 -5.41
CA ARG A 71 -10.15 -0.57 -6.55
C ARG A 71 -9.14 0.56 -6.74
N MET A 72 -7.98 0.22 -7.29
CA MET A 72 -7.06 1.24 -7.78
C MET A 72 -7.69 2.06 -8.92
N PRO A 73 -7.28 3.33 -9.10
CA PRO A 73 -7.73 4.14 -10.22
C PRO A 73 -7.39 3.50 -11.56
N ASP A 74 -8.36 3.47 -12.49
CA ASP A 74 -8.19 2.87 -13.83
C ASP A 74 -7.59 3.83 -14.86
N SER A 75 -7.42 5.11 -14.51
CA SER A 75 -6.84 6.13 -15.39
C SER A 75 -5.98 7.14 -14.62
N LEU A 76 -5.04 7.78 -15.32
CA LEU A 76 -4.25 8.88 -14.75
C LEU A 76 -5.15 10.03 -14.25
N SER A 77 -6.24 10.31 -14.95
CA SER A 77 -7.20 11.35 -14.55
C SER A 77 -7.83 11.03 -13.20
N ASP A 78 -8.21 9.77 -12.98
CA ASP A 78 -8.82 9.33 -11.72
C ASP A 78 -7.77 9.26 -10.60
N ALA A 79 -6.55 8.81 -10.90
CA ALA A 79 -5.44 8.85 -9.95
C ALA A 79 -5.14 10.27 -9.45
N LEU A 80 -5.17 11.26 -10.35
CA LEU A 80 -4.98 12.67 -9.99
C LEU A 80 -6.17 13.28 -9.24
N LYS A 81 -7.38 12.73 -9.38
CA LYS A 81 -8.53 13.17 -8.56
C LYS A 81 -8.36 12.70 -7.12
N VAL A 82 -8.13 11.39 -6.92
CA VAL A 82 -7.97 10.83 -5.57
C VAL A 82 -6.73 11.40 -4.85
N LEU A 83 -5.64 11.66 -5.57
CA LEU A 83 -4.45 12.30 -4.99
C LEU A 83 -4.76 13.71 -4.45
N ARG A 84 -5.56 14.50 -5.16
CA ARG A 84 -5.92 15.87 -4.73
C ARG A 84 -6.78 15.90 -3.46
N GLU A 85 -7.49 14.82 -3.18
CA GLU A 85 -8.34 14.68 -2.00
C GLU A 85 -7.54 14.20 -0.78
N ASP A 86 -6.36 13.61 -0.98
CA ASP A 86 -5.46 13.17 0.08
C ASP A 86 -4.51 14.29 0.54
N LYS A 87 -4.88 14.95 1.64
CA LYS A 87 -4.08 16.04 2.24
C LYS A 87 -2.69 15.59 2.69
N ILE A 88 -2.54 14.35 3.17
CA ILE A 88 -1.26 13.87 3.68
C ILE A 88 -0.26 13.75 2.53
N LEU A 89 -0.71 13.21 1.41
CA LEU A 89 0.13 13.08 0.22
C LEU A 89 0.38 14.44 -0.46
N ILE A 90 -0.62 15.32 -0.52
CA ILE A 90 -0.46 16.67 -1.08
C ILE A 90 0.53 17.51 -0.27
N ASP A 91 0.52 17.42 1.05
CA ASP A 91 1.46 18.17 1.90
C ASP A 91 2.90 17.61 1.81
N ALA A 92 3.05 16.35 1.39
CA ALA A 92 4.33 15.65 1.34
C ALA A 92 5.05 15.70 -0.02
N LEU A 93 4.35 16.09 -1.10
CA LEU A 93 4.84 16.07 -2.49
C LEU A 93 4.99 17.48 -3.06
#